data_AF-A0A9P1GPB1-F1
#
_entry.id   AF-A0A9P1GPB1-F1
#
_cell.length_a   1.000
_cell.length_b   1.000
_cell.length_c   1.000
_cell.angle_alpha   90.00
_cell.angle_beta   90.00
_cell.angle_gamma   90.00
#
_symmetry.space_group_name_H-M   'P 1'
#
loop_
_entity.id
_entity.type
_entity.pdbx_description
1 polymer ?
#
loop_
_entity_poly.entity_id
_entity_poly.type
_entity_poly.pdbx_seq_one_letter_code
_entity_poly.pdbx_strand_id
1 'polypeptide(L)'
;MVRKANLIFVSMVLASVILPQALVVARDNPMPGGWTHSRSPTPEDLAVWDKVITKVNSDLVSMGQPVEVSTQVVSGIKYNFIFSNGDQVSVYSVPWEQKLEVSEVKKSTK
;
A
#
# COMPACT_ATOMS: atom_id res chain seq x y z
N MET A 1 -17.29 -53.63 14.27
CA MET A 1 -18.42 -52.68 14.35
C MET A 1 -18.13 -51.71 15.49
N VAL A 2 -18.44 -50.42 15.29
CA VAL A 2 -18.32 -49.29 16.23
C VAL A 2 -16.97 -48.55 16.27
N ARG A 3 -17.09 -47.27 15.89
CA ARG A 3 -16.11 -46.19 15.77
C ARG A 3 -15.94 -45.45 17.11
N LYS A 4 -14.90 -44.58 17.15
CA LYS A 4 -14.76 -43.28 17.86
C LYS A 4 -13.59 -43.30 18.84
N ALA A 5 -12.84 -42.23 19.07
CA ALA A 5 -12.58 -40.96 18.38
C ALA A 5 -11.39 -40.40 19.19
N ASN A 6 -10.33 -40.02 18.50
CA ASN A 6 -9.08 -39.58 19.13
C ASN A 6 -9.15 -38.07 19.38
N LEU A 7 -9.21 -37.66 20.65
CA LEU A 7 -9.19 -36.27 21.14
C LEU A 7 -8.89 -36.42 22.64
N ILE A 8 -7.84 -35.88 23.25
CA ILE A 8 -7.47 -34.47 23.39
C ILE A 8 -6.02 -34.46 23.92
N PHE A 9 -5.06 -33.86 23.21
CA PHE A 9 -3.79 -33.41 23.81
C PHE A 9 -3.89 -31.90 24.00
N VAL A 10 -4.29 -31.48 25.21
CA VAL A 10 -4.04 -30.12 25.69
C VAL A 10 -2.56 -30.08 26.03
N SER A 11 -1.74 -29.52 25.14
CA SER A 11 -0.35 -29.17 25.45
C SER A 11 -0.23 -27.66 25.58
N MET A 12 0.22 -27.29 26.75
CA MET A 12 0.42 -25.97 27.30
C MET A 12 1.58 -25.25 26.60
N VAL A 13 1.29 -24.04 26.11
CA VAL A 13 2.13 -22.84 26.03
C VAL A 13 3.63 -23.05 25.86
N LEU A 14 4.15 -22.75 24.66
CA LEU A 14 5.41 -22.02 24.54
C LEU A 14 5.12 -20.66 23.93
N ALA A 15 5.29 -19.63 24.75
CA ALA A 15 5.26 -18.24 24.35
C ALA A 15 6.40 -18.00 23.35
N SER A 16 6.08 -17.93 22.07
CA SER A 16 6.96 -17.26 21.11
C SER A 16 6.93 -15.78 21.44
N VAL A 17 8.07 -15.32 21.93
CA VAL A 17 8.41 -13.92 22.19
C VAL A 17 7.87 -13.06 21.07
N ILE A 18 6.80 -12.31 21.37
CA ILE A 18 6.42 -11.15 20.58
C ILE A 18 7.60 -10.20 20.76
N LEU A 19 8.48 -10.10 19.76
CA LEU A 19 9.33 -8.92 19.65
C LEU A 19 8.38 -7.73 19.68
N PRO A 20 8.47 -6.81 20.66
CA PRO A 20 7.93 -5.50 20.39
C PRO A 20 8.77 -5.02 19.22
N GLN A 21 8.18 -4.97 18.01
CA GLN A 21 8.66 -3.98 17.07
C GLN A 21 8.48 -2.69 17.84
N ALA A 22 9.59 -2.16 18.35
CA ALA A 22 9.68 -0.77 18.70
C ALA A 22 9.34 -0.06 17.39
N LEU A 23 8.05 0.19 17.19
CA LEU A 23 7.57 1.23 16.32
C LEU A 23 8.12 2.47 17.00
N VAL A 24 9.34 2.81 16.62
CA VAL A 24 9.81 4.18 16.64
C VAL A 24 8.78 4.87 15.77
N VAL A 25 7.68 5.32 16.38
CA VAL A 25 6.84 6.37 15.82
C VAL A 25 7.77 7.56 15.85
N ALA A 26 8.65 7.63 14.84
CA ALA A 26 9.21 8.89 14.42
C ALA A 26 7.98 9.79 14.34
N ARG A 27 7.98 10.83 15.15
CA ARG A 27 7.04 11.91 14.96
C ARG A 27 7.42 12.49 13.60
N ASP A 28 6.89 11.90 12.54
CA ASP A 28 6.82 12.54 11.25
C ASP A 28 6.13 13.85 11.54
N ASN A 29 6.91 14.91 11.54
CA ASN A 29 6.37 16.25 11.53
C ASN A 29 6.20 16.53 10.04
N PRO A 30 5.06 16.15 9.42
CA PRO A 30 4.91 16.26 7.98
C PRO A 30 5.13 17.72 7.61
N MET A 31 6.18 17.97 6.84
CA MET A 31 6.42 19.30 6.30
C MET A 31 5.25 19.63 5.37
N PRO A 32 4.60 20.79 5.52
CA PRO A 32 3.57 21.23 4.59
C PRO A 32 4.11 21.14 3.15
N GLY A 33 3.40 20.40 2.29
CA GLY A 33 3.81 20.19 0.90
C GLY A 33 4.96 19.21 0.66
N GLY A 34 5.49 18.55 1.69
CA GLY A 34 6.49 17.49 1.55
C GLY A 34 5.88 16.13 1.17
N TRP A 35 6.72 15.24 0.65
CA TRP A 35 6.36 13.83 0.50
C TRP A 35 6.33 13.15 1.88
N THR A 36 5.35 12.28 2.11
CA THR A 36 5.35 11.37 3.26
C THR A 36 6.44 10.31 3.08
N HIS A 37 6.83 9.68 4.19
CA HIS A 37 7.58 8.43 4.12
C HIS A 37 6.76 7.36 3.36
N SER A 38 7.46 6.46 2.67
CA SER A 38 6.83 5.28 2.07
C SER A 38 6.22 4.41 3.15
N ARG A 39 4.99 3.97 2.91
CA ARG A 39 4.23 3.08 3.81
C ARG A 39 3.44 2.07 2.99
N SER A 40 2.95 1.02 3.63
CA SER A 40 2.00 0.11 2.99
C SER A 40 0.72 0.86 2.57
N PRO A 41 0.14 0.58 1.39
CA PRO A 41 -1.11 1.18 0.94
C PRO A 41 -2.27 0.85 1.89
N THR A 42 -3.09 1.84 2.23
CA THR A 42 -4.38 1.61 2.90
C THR A 42 -5.45 1.24 1.87
N PRO A 43 -6.63 0.75 2.30
CA PRO A 43 -7.75 0.51 1.37
C PRO A 43 -8.14 1.73 0.53
N GLU A 44 -7.99 2.94 1.06
CA GLU A 44 -8.27 4.18 0.34
C GLU A 44 -7.26 4.43 -0.79
N ASP A 45 -5.97 4.18 -0.54
CA ASP A 45 -4.93 4.30 -1.56
C ASP A 45 -5.14 3.27 -2.68
N LEU A 46 -5.51 2.04 -2.31
CA LEU A 46 -5.85 0.98 -3.27
C LEU A 46 -7.10 1.35 -4.08
N ALA A 47 -8.10 1.97 -3.47
CA ALA A 47 -9.27 2.47 -4.20
C ALA A 47 -8.91 3.60 -5.18
N VAL A 48 -7.89 4.41 -4.90
CA VAL A 48 -7.35 5.38 -5.88
C VAL A 48 -6.66 4.64 -7.02
N TRP A 49 -5.84 3.63 -6.72
CA TRP A 49 -5.19 2.79 -7.74
C TRP A 49 -6.21 2.08 -8.64
N ASP A 50 -7.25 1.48 -8.07
CA ASP A 50 -8.32 0.81 -8.82
C ASP A 50 -9.03 1.77 -9.77
N LYS A 51 -9.24 3.02 -9.35
CA LYS A 51 -9.78 4.07 -10.23
C LYS A 51 -8.83 4.41 -11.37
N VAL A 52 -7.52 4.44 -11.14
CA VAL A 52 -6.52 4.70 -12.18
C VAL A 52 -6.59 3.63 -13.25
N ILE A 53 -6.54 2.35 -12.87
CA ILE A 53 -6.54 1.24 -13.84
C ILE A 53 -7.89 1.08 -14.54
N THR A 54 -9.00 1.48 -13.91
CA THR A 54 -10.34 1.36 -14.50
C THR A 54 -10.69 2.55 -15.39
N LYS A 55 -10.29 3.77 -15.03
CA LYS A 55 -10.78 5.01 -15.67
C LYS A 55 -9.73 5.78 -16.46
N VAL A 56 -8.44 5.60 -16.17
CA VAL A 56 -7.37 6.42 -16.73
C VAL A 56 -6.52 5.60 -17.69
N ASN A 57 -5.97 4.47 -17.24
CA ASN A 57 -5.09 3.64 -18.05
C ASN A 57 -5.16 2.17 -17.64
N SER A 58 -5.84 1.36 -18.45
CA SER A 58 -6.01 -0.07 -18.25
C SER A 58 -4.73 -0.89 -18.43
N ASP A 59 -3.72 -0.37 -19.14
CA ASP A 59 -2.50 -1.12 -19.40
C ASP A 59 -1.67 -1.30 -18.11
N LEU A 60 -1.87 -0.40 -17.15
CA LEU A 60 -1.26 -0.45 -15.82
C LEU A 60 -1.75 -1.63 -14.97
N VAL A 61 -2.87 -2.30 -15.33
CA VAL A 61 -3.33 -3.53 -14.68
C VAL A 61 -2.24 -4.60 -14.66
N SER A 62 -1.41 -4.66 -15.71
CA SER A 62 -0.31 -5.61 -15.83
C SER A 62 0.77 -5.45 -14.75
N MET A 63 0.84 -4.29 -14.09
CA MET A 63 1.81 -4.01 -13.02
C MET A 63 1.37 -4.63 -11.68
N GLY A 64 0.11 -5.05 -11.56
CA GLY A 64 -0.45 -5.65 -10.35
C GLY A 64 -0.82 -4.63 -9.28
N GLN A 65 -0.74 -5.04 -8.02
CA GLN A 65 -1.02 -4.17 -6.87
C GLN A 65 0.27 -3.51 -6.35
N PRO A 66 0.22 -2.22 -5.99
CA PRO A 66 1.35 -1.57 -5.37
C PRO A 66 1.61 -2.13 -3.97
N VAL A 67 2.88 -2.19 -3.58
CA VAL A 67 3.34 -2.70 -2.27
C VAL A 67 3.64 -1.57 -1.29
N GLU A 68 3.99 -0.39 -1.81
CA GLU A 68 4.22 0.82 -1.02
C GLU A 68 3.59 2.04 -1.71
N VAL A 69 3.32 3.07 -0.91
CA VAL A 69 2.85 4.37 -1.37
C VAL A 69 3.48 5.48 -0.53
N SER A 70 3.85 6.57 -1.21
CA SER A 70 4.09 7.87 -0.59
C SER A 70 3.15 8.91 -1.17
N THR A 71 2.77 9.91 -0.38
CA THR A 71 1.84 10.95 -0.81
C THR A 71 2.41 12.34 -0.58
N GLN A 72 1.92 13.31 -1.35
CA GLN A 72 2.26 14.72 -1.20
C GLN A 72 1.00 15.55 -1.41
N VAL A 73 0.69 16.40 -0.43
CA VAL A 73 -0.42 17.36 -0.54
C VAL A 73 0.08 18.60 -1.29
N VAL A 74 -0.60 18.97 -2.37
CA VAL A 74 -0.34 20.17 -3.19
C VAL A 74 -1.69 20.87 -3.43
N SER A 75 -1.94 21.45 -4.61
CA SER A 75 -3.30 21.83 -5.07
C SER A 75 -4.19 20.62 -5.41
N GLY A 76 -4.06 19.55 -4.62
CA GLY A 76 -4.50 18.19 -4.92
C GLY A 76 -3.69 17.21 -4.07
N ILE A 77 -3.68 15.94 -4.45
CA ILE A 77 -2.88 14.90 -3.81
C ILE A 77 -2.08 14.19 -4.89
N LYS A 78 -0.76 14.16 -4.75
CA LYS A 78 0.10 13.27 -5.52
C LYS A 78 0.29 11.97 -4.74
N TYR A 79 0.14 10.85 -5.43
CA TYR A 79 0.47 9.52 -4.95
C TYR A 79 1.64 9.01 -5.75
N ASN A 80 2.62 8.38 -5.11
CA ASN A 80 3.66 7.62 -5.76
C ASN A 80 3.55 6.16 -5.34
N PHE A 81 2.98 5.34 -6.21
CA PHE A 81 2.80 3.91 -5.99
C PHE A 81 4.06 3.17 -6.41
N ILE A 82 4.55 2.29 -5.55
CA ILE A 82 5.75 1.49 -5.78
C ILE A 82 5.34 0.02 -5.84
N PHE A 83 5.84 -0.69 -6.84
CA PHE A 83 5.49 -2.08 -7.12
C PHE A 83 6.59 -3.04 -6.66
N SER A 84 6.27 -4.32 -6.53
CA SER A 84 7.19 -5.35 -6.05
C SER A 84 8.44 -5.52 -6.93
N ASN A 85 8.34 -5.17 -8.21
CA ASN A 85 9.46 -5.18 -9.15
C ASN A 85 10.35 -3.93 -9.05
N GLY A 86 9.96 -2.93 -8.27
CA GLY A 86 10.65 -1.63 -8.13
C GLY A 86 10.13 -0.53 -9.05
N ASP A 87 9.20 -0.84 -9.95
CA ASP A 87 8.54 0.17 -10.78
C ASP A 87 7.76 1.16 -9.92
N GLN A 88 7.57 2.38 -10.44
CA GLN A 88 6.82 3.43 -9.76
C GLN A 88 5.81 4.07 -10.70
N VAL A 89 4.64 4.40 -10.17
CA VAL A 89 3.60 5.14 -10.87
C VAL A 89 3.16 6.32 -10.02
N SER A 90 3.40 7.52 -10.55
CA SER A 90 2.93 8.76 -9.95
C SER A 90 1.56 9.14 -10.49
N VAL A 91 0.64 9.45 -9.58
CA VAL A 91 -0.76 9.76 -9.85
C VAL A 91 -1.11 11.09 -9.20
N TYR A 92 -1.77 11.97 -9.95
CA TYR A 92 -2.31 13.22 -9.44
C TYR A 92 -3.82 13.13 -9.31
N SER A 93 -4.34 13.38 -8.10
CA SER A 93 -5.76 13.34 -7.79
C SER A 93 -6.25 14.67 -7.25
N VAL A 94 -7.35 15.17 -7.79
CA VAL A 94 -8.09 16.34 -7.28
C VAL A 94 -9.55 15.91 -7.11
N PRO A 95 -9.91 15.31 -5.97
CA PRO A 95 -11.23 14.69 -5.79
C PRO A 95 -12.40 15.66 -5.96
N TRP A 96 -12.24 16.92 -5.54
CA TRP A 96 -13.28 17.96 -5.64
C TRP A 96 -13.50 18.47 -7.08
N GLU A 97 -12.56 18.25 -7.99
CA GLU A 97 -12.69 18.51 -9.42
C GLU A 97 -12.94 17.23 -10.23
N GLN A 98 -13.10 16.09 -9.55
CA GLN A 98 -13.23 14.76 -10.17
C GLN A 98 -12.08 14.41 -11.13
N LYS A 99 -10.91 15.00 -10.90
CA LYS A 99 -9.74 14.86 -11.77
C LYS A 99 -8.80 13.79 -11.23
N LEU A 100 -8.38 12.87 -12.10
CA LEU A 100 -7.42 11.82 -11.79
C LEU A 100 -6.54 11.57 -13.02
N GLU A 101 -5.23 11.73 -12.88
CA GLU A 101 -4.27 11.65 -13.98
C GLU A 101 -3.03 10.86 -13.56
N VAL A 102 -2.49 10.06 -14.47
CA VAL A 102 -1.17 9.44 -14.28
C VAL A 102 -0.13 10.44 -14.76
N SER A 103 0.73 10.90 -13.87
CA SER A 103 1.74 11.92 -14.20
C SER A 103 3.05 11.31 -14.69
N GLU A 104 3.46 10.17 -14.14
CA GLU A 104 4.73 9.53 -14.51
C GLU A 104 4.65 8.02 -14.28
N VAL A 105 5.27 7.25 -15.16
CA VAL A 105 5.51 5.81 -14.98
C VAL A 105 7.01 5.59 -15.12
N LYS A 106 7.66 5.27 -14.00
CA LYS A 106 9.09 5.02 -13.95
C LYS A 106 9.34 3.52 -13.82
N LYS A 107 9.99 2.96 -14.84
CA LYS A 107 10.45 1.56 -14.80
C LYS A 107 11.75 1.46 -14.03
N SER A 108 11.86 0.51 -13.11
CA SER A 108 13.15 0.18 -12.50
C SER A 108 13.97 -0.62 -13.50
N THR A 109 14.86 0.06 -14.23
CA THR A 109 15.84 -0.63 -15.07
C THR A 109 16.76 -1.43 -14.16
N LYS A 110 16.69 -2.75 -14.25
CA LYS A 110 17.61 -3.68 -13.60
C LYS A 110 18.63 -4.18 -14.61
#